data_AF-A0A1Y5WV07-F1
#
_entry.id   AF-A0A1Y5WV07-F1
#
_cell.length_a   1.000
_cell.length_b   1.000
_cell.length_c   1.000
_cell.angle_alpha   90.00
_cell.angle_beta   90.00
_cell.angle_gamma   90.00
#
_symmetry.space_group_name_H-M   'P 1'
#
loop_
_entity.id
_entity.type
_entity.pdbx_description
1 polymer ?
#
loop_
_entity_poly.entity_id
_entity_poly.type
_entity_poly.pdbx_seq_one_letter_code
_entity_poly.pdbx_strand_id
1 'polypeptide(L)'
;MTVVLSARKHWCRPGEPILFMWNSKLDKPKFEVEGLEPNGDPKRNVLTKAVRAVGKGALAATLYTADAIMSADNNYSDDGNDRDNGPDFLDILIFGPGPECMAVRAVQPWRKKQLPGWEDIRGSWVLTPQRLAWLVESEVVRKLAKVEEKGKPGLTGNLVRATAGVVVDVATAFADEFPAGKPVEFPELEAGVEIPWEAFRSVDVLFDQARPLPEHQHCYLQVVLADGSGLRLSLGRGPVVADLARKWISGG
;
A
#
# COMPACT_ATOMS: atom_id res chain seq x y z
N MET A 1 -8.86 15.35 -11.33
CA MET A 1 -9.41 16.45 -10.49
C MET A 1 -10.67 16.02 -9.73
N THR A 2 -11.49 15.12 -10.29
CA THR A 2 -12.69 14.55 -9.66
C THR A 2 -12.44 13.87 -8.31
N VAL A 3 -11.34 13.11 -8.15
CA VAL A 3 -11.05 12.38 -6.90
C VAL A 3 -10.98 13.29 -5.67
N VAL A 4 -10.36 14.48 -5.75
CA VAL A 4 -10.31 15.42 -4.62
C VAL A 4 -11.72 15.84 -4.19
N LEU A 5 -12.58 16.11 -5.18
CA LEU A 5 -13.95 16.57 -4.94
C LEU A 5 -14.82 15.42 -4.40
N SER A 6 -14.64 14.20 -4.94
CA SER A 6 -15.28 12.99 -4.43
C SER A 6 -14.86 12.68 -3.00
N ALA A 7 -13.56 12.76 -2.69
CA ALA A 7 -13.04 12.57 -1.33
C ALA A 7 -13.62 13.60 -0.37
N ARG A 8 -13.66 14.88 -0.76
CA ARG A 8 -14.28 15.95 0.03
C ARG A 8 -15.77 15.74 0.27
N LYS A 9 -16.50 15.26 -0.74
CA LYS A 9 -17.96 15.08 -0.69
C LYS A 9 -18.37 13.85 0.13
N HIS A 10 -17.67 12.75 -0.03
CA HIS A 10 -18.15 11.43 0.42
C HIS A 10 -17.35 10.82 1.57
N TRP A 11 -16.10 11.24 1.77
CA TRP A 11 -15.23 10.62 2.79
C TRP A 11 -14.72 11.61 3.84
N CYS A 12 -14.41 12.85 3.46
CA CYS A 12 -13.96 13.89 4.40
C CYS A 12 -15.12 14.44 5.23
N ARG A 13 -14.85 14.81 6.48
CA ARG A 13 -15.78 15.59 7.30
C ARG A 13 -15.93 17.00 6.72
N PRO A 14 -17.06 17.69 6.95
CA PRO A 14 -17.21 19.08 6.53
C PRO A 14 -16.06 19.96 7.06
N GLY A 15 -15.39 20.67 6.15
CA GLY A 15 -14.26 21.55 6.48
C GLY A 15 -12.91 20.85 6.71
N GLU A 16 -12.84 19.52 6.64
CA GLU A 16 -11.59 18.76 6.77
C GLU A 16 -10.69 19.00 5.55
N PRO A 17 -9.48 19.57 5.72
CA PRO A 17 -8.57 19.78 4.61
C PRO A 17 -7.89 18.46 4.20
N ILE A 18 -7.65 18.32 2.90
CA ILE A 18 -6.79 17.27 2.36
C ILE A 18 -5.36 17.83 2.34
N LEU A 19 -4.49 17.24 3.14
CA LEU A 19 -3.08 17.64 3.24
C LEU A 19 -2.27 17.04 2.10
N PHE A 20 -2.55 15.79 1.75
CA PHE A 20 -1.84 15.10 0.69
C PHE A 20 -2.77 14.13 -0.03
N MET A 21 -2.62 14.05 -1.36
CA MET A 21 -3.33 13.08 -2.18
C MET A 21 -2.41 12.50 -3.24
N TRP A 22 -2.43 11.18 -3.38
CA TRP A 22 -1.61 10.48 -4.35
C TRP A 22 -2.29 9.25 -4.91
N ASN A 23 -2.35 9.14 -6.23
CA ASN A 23 -2.97 8.00 -6.89
C ASN A 23 -1.99 6.82 -6.93
N SER A 24 -2.40 5.66 -6.43
CA SER A 24 -1.61 4.44 -6.45
C SER A 24 -2.49 3.22 -6.59
N LYS A 25 -1.96 2.19 -7.24
CA LYS A 25 -2.46 0.83 -7.00
C LYS A 25 -2.01 0.38 -5.61
N LEU A 26 -2.80 -0.48 -4.96
CA LEU A 26 -2.39 -1.21 -3.75
C LEU A 26 -1.93 -2.63 -4.09
N ASP A 27 -1.66 -2.92 -5.36
CA ASP A 27 -1.21 -4.24 -5.79
C ASP A 27 0.29 -4.38 -5.50
N LYS A 28 0.64 -5.36 -4.65
CA LYS A 28 2.02 -5.74 -4.30
C LYS A 28 2.82 -4.70 -3.49
N PRO A 29 2.33 -4.28 -2.31
CA PRO A 29 3.20 -3.59 -1.36
C PRO A 29 4.38 -4.49 -0.98
N LYS A 30 5.56 -3.88 -0.82
CA LYS A 30 6.76 -4.54 -0.29
C LYS A 30 6.68 -4.56 1.23
N PHE A 31 7.12 -5.64 1.86
CA PHE A 31 7.13 -5.77 3.32
C PHE A 31 8.55 -5.88 3.87
N GLU A 32 8.92 -4.91 4.69
CA GLU A 32 10.12 -4.92 5.54
C GLU A 32 9.67 -5.17 6.99
N VAL A 33 9.12 -6.36 7.21
CA VAL A 33 8.51 -6.76 8.47
C VAL A 33 9.13 -8.07 8.93
N GLU A 34 9.56 -8.12 10.20
CA GLU A 34 10.11 -9.35 10.76
C GLU A 34 9.08 -10.50 10.68
N GLY A 35 9.53 -11.67 10.23
CA GLY A 35 8.66 -12.83 10.06
C GLY A 35 7.83 -12.86 8.78
N LEU A 36 7.87 -11.81 7.94
CA LEU A 36 7.27 -11.80 6.60
C LEU A 36 8.35 -11.78 5.50
N GLU A 37 8.07 -12.47 4.40
CA GLU A 37 8.81 -12.33 3.13
C GLU A 37 8.52 -10.95 2.51
N PRO A 38 9.33 -10.46 1.54
CA PRO A 38 9.11 -9.15 0.90
C PRO A 38 7.75 -8.98 0.23
N ASN A 39 7.10 -10.10 -0.15
CA ASN A 39 5.75 -10.09 -0.71
C ASN A 39 4.64 -10.06 0.38
N GLY A 40 5.00 -10.12 1.66
CA GLY A 40 4.12 -10.13 2.82
C GLY A 40 3.60 -11.51 3.24
N ASP A 41 4.11 -12.59 2.64
CA ASP A 41 3.78 -13.96 3.07
C ASP A 41 4.57 -14.33 4.33
N PRO A 42 4.04 -15.16 5.23
CA PRO A 42 4.79 -15.62 6.40
C PRO A 42 6.05 -16.39 5.99
N LYS A 43 7.20 -16.06 6.61
CA LYS A 43 8.45 -16.81 6.38
C LYS A 43 8.27 -18.28 6.79
N ARG A 44 8.53 -19.21 5.86
CA ARG A 44 8.31 -20.67 6.06
C ARG A 44 9.07 -21.26 7.26
N ASN A 45 10.11 -20.60 7.74
CA ASN A 45 11.02 -21.10 8.76
C ASN A 45 10.60 -20.75 10.21
N VAL A 46 9.60 -19.90 10.42
CA VAL A 46 9.12 -19.54 11.77
C VAL A 46 8.17 -20.63 12.31
N LEU A 47 7.34 -21.21 11.45
CA LEU A 47 6.38 -22.25 11.85
C LEU A 47 7.07 -23.57 12.23
N THR A 48 8.16 -23.94 11.53
CA THR A 48 8.89 -25.18 11.78
C THR A 48 9.73 -25.14 13.06
N LYS A 49 10.14 -23.96 13.54
CA LYS A 49 10.84 -23.81 14.83
C LYS A 49 9.88 -23.92 16.02
N ALA A 50 8.68 -23.35 15.92
CA ALA A 50 7.67 -23.45 16.99
C ALA A 50 7.13 -24.89 17.15
N VAL A 51 6.88 -25.60 16.04
CA VAL A 51 6.41 -27.00 16.10
C VAL A 51 7.50 -27.96 16.60
N ARG A 52 8.79 -27.70 16.33
CA ARG A 52 9.89 -28.48 16.91
C ARG A 52 10.13 -28.23 18.41
N ALA A 53 9.74 -27.08 18.94
CA ALA A 53 9.87 -26.76 20.36
C ALA A 53 8.80 -27.46 21.22
N VAL A 54 7.61 -27.71 20.68
CA VAL A 54 6.53 -28.41 21.41
C VAL A 54 6.64 -29.94 21.28
N GLY A 55 7.30 -30.45 20.24
CA GLY A 55 7.48 -31.89 20.01
C GLY A 55 8.64 -32.56 20.76
N LYS A 56 9.47 -31.81 21.50
CA LYS A 56 10.60 -32.37 22.27
C LYS A 56 10.63 -31.82 23.69
N GLY A 57 9.77 -32.38 24.53
CA GLY A 57 10.00 -32.36 25.97
C GLY A 57 11.36 -33.01 26.28
N ALA A 58 12.08 -32.39 27.22
CA ALA A 58 13.34 -32.81 27.84
C ALA A 58 14.62 -32.71 26.98
N LEU A 59 15.34 -31.58 27.11
CA LEU A 59 16.67 -31.55 27.75
C LEU A 59 17.33 -30.16 27.61
N ALA A 60 17.90 -29.73 28.73
CA ALA A 60 19.00 -28.78 28.88
C ALA A 60 18.72 -27.28 28.64
N ALA A 61 18.81 -26.57 29.76
CA ALA A 61 19.07 -25.15 29.83
C ALA A 61 20.35 -24.77 29.08
N THR A 62 20.28 -23.69 28.29
CA THR A 62 21.38 -22.74 28.15
C THR A 62 20.80 -21.36 27.90
N LEU A 63 20.91 -20.52 28.94
CA LEU A 63 21.04 -19.07 28.83
C LEU A 63 22.13 -18.75 27.81
N TYR A 64 21.79 -18.03 26.75
CA TYR A 64 22.76 -17.19 26.05
C TYR A 64 22.13 -15.83 25.81
N THR A 65 22.59 -14.89 26.62
CA THR A 65 22.48 -13.45 26.45
C THR A 65 23.40 -12.95 25.35
N ALA A 66 22.97 -11.85 24.75
CA ALA A 66 23.76 -10.74 24.20
C ALA A 66 24.24 -10.78 22.74
N ASP A 67 23.85 -9.69 22.08
CA ASP A 67 24.60 -8.82 21.19
C ASP A 67 24.98 -9.24 19.76
N ALA A 68 24.19 -8.69 18.84
CA ALA A 68 24.56 -7.57 17.98
C ALA A 68 25.62 -7.73 16.86
N ILE A 69 25.31 -7.00 15.79
CA ILE A 69 26.17 -6.44 14.72
C ILE A 69 26.33 -7.27 13.44
N MET A 70 25.53 -6.83 12.46
CA MET A 70 25.85 -6.48 11.06
C MET A 70 26.70 -7.40 10.19
N SER A 71 26.14 -7.77 9.04
CA SER A 71 26.62 -7.39 7.69
C SER A 71 25.49 -7.78 6.73
N ALA A 72 24.79 -6.83 6.10
CA ALA A 72 25.19 -6.26 4.82
C ALA A 72 25.66 -7.35 3.86
N ASP A 73 24.70 -8.07 3.26
CA ASP A 73 24.95 -8.77 2.01
C ASP A 73 24.18 -8.04 0.92
N ASN A 74 24.82 -6.98 0.42
CA ASN A 74 24.49 -6.28 -0.80
C ASN A 74 24.75 -7.23 -1.97
N ASN A 75 23.85 -8.18 -2.20
CA ASN A 75 23.69 -8.82 -3.50
C ASN A 75 22.55 -8.11 -4.25
N TYR A 76 22.80 -6.84 -4.58
CA TYR A 76 22.17 -6.23 -5.75
C TYR A 76 22.86 -6.83 -6.97
N SER A 77 22.31 -7.93 -7.47
CA SER A 77 22.61 -8.41 -8.81
C SER A 77 22.17 -7.33 -9.80
N ASP A 78 23.19 -6.67 -10.33
CA ASP A 78 23.21 -5.88 -11.55
C ASP A 78 22.76 -6.75 -12.72
N ASP A 79 21.44 -6.87 -12.90
CA ASP A 79 20.87 -7.20 -14.20
C ASP A 79 20.46 -5.90 -14.85
N GLY A 80 21.36 -5.44 -15.74
CA GLY A 80 21.13 -4.30 -16.61
C GLY A 80 19.81 -4.46 -17.36
N ASN A 81 18.90 -3.55 -17.09
CA ASN A 81 17.84 -3.26 -18.03
C ASN A 81 17.56 -1.77 -18.00
N ASP A 82 17.90 -1.11 -19.11
CA ASP A 82 17.44 0.21 -19.48
C ASP A 82 15.92 0.31 -19.24
N ARG A 83 15.55 0.98 -18.14
CA ARG A 83 14.20 1.49 -17.90
C ARG A 83 14.27 2.92 -17.39
N ASP A 84 14.91 3.76 -18.19
CA ASP A 84 14.36 5.09 -18.39
C ASP A 84 13.24 4.95 -19.43
N ASN A 85 11.96 5.06 -19.01
CA ASN A 85 10.81 5.60 -19.77
C ASN A 85 9.46 5.32 -19.06
N GLY A 86 9.02 6.20 -18.16
CA GLY A 86 7.65 6.22 -17.60
C GLY A 86 7.55 6.02 -16.08
N PRO A 87 6.44 6.38 -15.40
CA PRO A 87 6.30 6.29 -13.94
C PRO A 87 6.13 4.83 -13.51
N ASP A 88 7.24 4.09 -13.56
CA ASP A 88 7.31 2.67 -13.25
C ASP A 88 7.31 2.46 -11.73
N PHE A 89 6.10 2.12 -11.27
CA PHE A 89 5.74 1.39 -10.05
C PHE A 89 6.03 2.08 -8.71
N LEU A 90 4.94 2.65 -8.20
CA LEU A 90 4.79 3.22 -6.87
C LEU A 90 5.01 2.16 -5.80
N ASP A 91 6.25 2.06 -5.33
CA ASP A 91 6.63 1.18 -4.23
C ASP A 91 5.99 1.69 -2.92
N ILE A 92 4.90 1.05 -2.51
CA ILE A 92 4.40 1.13 -1.14
C ILE A 92 5.25 0.16 -0.33
N LEU A 93 6.01 0.66 0.64
CA LEU A 93 6.76 -0.16 1.58
C LEU A 93 6.03 -0.17 2.93
N ILE A 94 5.72 -1.35 3.42
CA ILE A 94 5.18 -1.57 4.77
C ILE A 94 6.31 -2.06 5.65
N PHE A 95 6.56 -1.38 6.77
CA PHE A 95 7.62 -1.76 7.71
C PHE A 95 7.07 -1.94 9.12
N GLY A 96 7.75 -2.73 9.95
CA GLY A 96 7.35 -2.87 11.36
C GLY A 96 7.94 -4.09 12.07
N PRO A 97 7.66 -4.21 13.38
CA PRO A 97 8.32 -5.19 14.25
C PRO A 97 7.81 -6.63 14.08
N GLY A 98 6.72 -6.86 13.36
CA GLY A 98 6.17 -8.21 13.18
C GLY A 98 4.87 -8.26 12.39
N PRO A 99 4.35 -9.45 12.08
CA PRO A 99 3.18 -9.65 11.20
C PRO A 99 1.87 -9.12 11.79
N GLU A 100 1.82 -8.88 13.10
CA GLU A 100 0.66 -8.38 13.84
C GLU A 100 0.71 -6.87 14.08
N CYS A 101 1.70 -6.17 13.51
CA CYS A 101 1.81 -4.73 13.67
C CYS A 101 0.66 -3.97 12.98
N MET A 102 0.43 -2.73 13.41
CA MET A 102 -0.68 -1.91 12.95
C MET A 102 -0.68 -1.71 11.44
N ALA A 103 0.48 -1.43 10.84
CA ALA A 103 0.58 -1.21 9.40
C ALA A 103 0.19 -2.45 8.59
N VAL A 104 0.63 -3.65 9.02
CA VAL A 104 0.25 -4.91 8.36
C VAL A 104 -1.24 -5.17 8.53
N ARG A 105 -1.79 -5.01 9.74
CA ARG A 105 -3.23 -5.20 9.99
C ARG A 105 -4.12 -4.26 9.17
N ALA A 106 -3.67 -3.05 8.90
CA ALA A 106 -4.41 -2.09 8.07
C ALA A 106 -4.46 -2.53 6.60
N VAL A 107 -3.35 -3.04 6.05
CA VAL A 107 -3.21 -3.32 4.60
C VAL A 107 -3.60 -4.76 4.24
N GLN A 108 -3.31 -5.73 5.12
CA GLN A 108 -3.44 -7.15 4.82
C GLN A 108 -4.88 -7.62 4.51
N PRO A 109 -5.95 -7.14 5.18
CA PRO A 109 -7.32 -7.51 4.82
C PRO A 109 -7.64 -7.21 3.36
N TRP A 110 -7.10 -6.11 2.84
CA TRP A 110 -7.33 -5.69 1.46
C TRP A 110 -6.49 -6.44 0.45
N ARG A 111 -5.26 -6.81 0.82
CA ARG A 111 -4.44 -7.74 0.02
C ARG A 111 -5.07 -9.14 -0.07
N LYS A 112 -5.61 -9.65 1.04
CA LYS A 112 -6.16 -11.01 1.13
C LYS A 112 -7.49 -11.18 0.40
N LYS A 113 -8.21 -10.10 0.10
CA LYS A 113 -9.49 -10.16 -0.61
C LYS A 113 -9.40 -10.77 -2.01
N GLN A 114 -8.20 -10.84 -2.64
CA GLN A 114 -7.91 -11.54 -3.91
C GLN A 114 -9.09 -11.63 -4.89
N LEU A 115 -9.82 -10.53 -5.07
CA LEU A 115 -10.93 -10.49 -6.01
C LEU A 115 -10.30 -10.59 -7.41
N PRO A 116 -10.86 -11.38 -8.34
CA PRO A 116 -10.38 -11.40 -9.72
C PRO A 116 -10.37 -9.97 -10.30
N GLY A 117 -9.22 -9.49 -10.78
CA GLY A 117 -9.04 -8.11 -11.28
C GLY A 117 -8.71 -7.08 -10.20
N TRP A 118 -8.45 -7.51 -8.96
CA TRP A 118 -8.02 -6.63 -7.86
C TRP A 118 -6.70 -5.90 -8.19
N GLU A 119 -5.79 -6.57 -8.89
CA GLU A 119 -4.53 -6.02 -9.39
C GLU A 119 -4.68 -4.78 -10.28
N ASP A 120 -5.88 -4.55 -10.82
CA ASP A 120 -6.17 -3.39 -11.67
C ASP A 120 -6.89 -2.25 -10.95
N ILE A 121 -7.25 -2.43 -9.68
CA ILE A 121 -7.87 -1.35 -8.91
C ILE A 121 -6.86 -0.25 -8.63
N ARG A 122 -7.19 0.93 -9.13
CA ARG A 122 -6.52 2.18 -8.79
C ARG A 122 -7.29 2.87 -7.68
N GLY A 123 -6.57 3.30 -6.66
CA GLY A 123 -7.11 4.13 -5.60
C GLY A 123 -6.22 5.34 -5.35
N SER A 124 -6.56 6.10 -4.32
CA SER A 124 -5.86 7.32 -3.96
C SER A 124 -5.57 7.31 -2.47
N TRP A 125 -4.29 7.38 -2.11
CA TRP A 125 -3.88 7.72 -0.76
C TRP A 125 -4.29 9.16 -0.47
N VAL A 126 -5.06 9.38 0.59
CA VAL A 126 -5.52 10.67 1.06
C VAL A 126 -5.12 10.81 2.51
N LEU A 127 -4.35 11.84 2.81
CA LEU A 127 -3.97 12.24 4.16
C LEU A 127 -4.73 13.50 4.54
N THR A 128 -5.33 13.47 5.71
CA THR A 128 -5.99 14.60 6.36
C THR A 128 -5.42 14.79 7.78
N PRO A 129 -5.76 15.89 8.47
CA PRO A 129 -5.41 16.04 9.89
C PRO A 129 -6.06 15.02 10.83
N GLN A 130 -6.95 14.16 10.32
CA GLN A 130 -7.69 13.18 11.13
C GLN A 130 -7.35 11.73 10.79
N ARG A 131 -6.84 11.45 9.58
CA ARG A 131 -6.60 10.08 9.12
C ARG A 131 -5.82 10.01 7.81
N LEU A 132 -5.21 8.86 7.57
CA LEU A 132 -4.70 8.43 6.27
C LEU A 132 -5.61 7.32 5.76
N ALA A 133 -6.01 7.39 4.49
CA ALA A 133 -6.72 6.30 3.85
C ALA A 133 -6.27 6.06 2.42
N TRP A 134 -6.44 4.84 1.95
CA TRP A 134 -6.42 4.53 0.52
C TRP A 134 -7.85 4.42 0.03
N LEU A 135 -8.31 5.40 -0.75
CA LEU A 135 -9.69 5.50 -1.21
C LEU A 135 -9.86 4.85 -2.58
N VAL A 136 -10.96 4.13 -2.75
CA VAL A 136 -11.36 3.49 -4.00
C VAL A 136 -12.81 3.81 -4.31
N GLU A 137 -13.18 3.77 -5.59
CA GLU A 137 -14.58 3.96 -5.98
C GLU A 137 -15.44 2.79 -5.51
N SER A 138 -16.53 3.12 -4.81
CA SER A 138 -17.45 2.14 -4.21
C SER A 138 -18.07 1.23 -5.26
N GLU A 139 -18.36 1.77 -6.45
CA GLU A 139 -18.89 0.97 -7.54
C GLU A 139 -17.91 -0.10 -8.02
N VAL A 140 -16.61 0.21 -8.07
CA VAL A 140 -15.57 -0.76 -8.47
C VAL A 140 -15.53 -1.89 -7.46
N VAL A 141 -15.52 -1.56 -6.15
CA VAL A 141 -15.54 -2.56 -5.07
C VAL A 141 -16.80 -3.44 -5.17
N ARG A 142 -17.98 -2.84 -5.34
CA ARG A 142 -19.26 -3.57 -5.46
C ARG A 142 -19.32 -4.45 -6.70
N LYS A 143 -18.79 -4.00 -7.85
CA LYS A 143 -18.75 -4.78 -9.09
C LYS A 143 -17.88 -6.02 -8.91
N LEU A 144 -16.70 -5.87 -8.29
CA LEU A 144 -15.78 -6.99 -8.03
C LEU A 144 -16.34 -7.98 -7.01
N ALA A 145 -17.01 -7.51 -5.95
CA ALA A 145 -17.68 -8.38 -4.99
C ALA A 145 -18.79 -9.23 -5.64
N LYS A 146 -19.56 -8.67 -6.59
CA LYS A 146 -20.58 -9.40 -7.34
C LYS A 146 -19.99 -10.48 -8.27
N VAL A 147 -18.78 -10.26 -8.80
CA VAL A 147 -18.07 -11.27 -9.61
C VAL A 147 -17.64 -12.44 -8.72
N GLU A 148 -17.18 -12.18 -7.50
CA GLU A 148 -16.84 -13.22 -6.52
C GLU A 148 -18.05 -14.07 -6.15
N GLU A 149 -19.21 -13.46 -5.85
CA GLU A 149 -20.43 -14.20 -5.50
C GLU A 149 -20.89 -15.13 -6.63
N LYS A 150 -20.76 -14.69 -7.89
CA LYS A 150 -21.06 -15.51 -9.06
C LYS A 150 -19.99 -16.56 -9.36
N GLY A 151 -18.77 -16.36 -8.87
CA GLY A 151 -17.61 -17.23 -9.04
C GLY A 151 -17.43 -18.26 -7.91
N LYS A 152 -18.27 -18.26 -6.86
CA LYS A 152 -18.24 -19.30 -5.81
C LYS A 152 -18.59 -20.66 -6.43
N PRO A 153 -17.65 -21.62 -6.53
CA PRO A 153 -17.93 -22.89 -7.16
C PRO A 153 -18.84 -23.72 -6.26
N GLY A 154 -20.00 -24.07 -6.80
CA GLY A 154 -20.64 -25.33 -6.42
C GLY A 154 -19.64 -26.47 -6.58
N LEU A 155 -19.71 -27.40 -5.65
CA LEU A 155 -18.81 -28.53 -5.42
C LEU A 155 -18.84 -29.55 -6.58
N THR A 156 -18.45 -29.16 -7.80
CA THR A 156 -18.33 -30.07 -8.95
C THR A 156 -17.25 -29.59 -9.92
N GLY A 157 -16.12 -30.31 -9.90
CA GLY A 157 -15.39 -30.79 -11.08
C GLY A 157 -14.95 -29.79 -12.16
N ASN A 158 -13.64 -29.55 -12.21
CA ASN A 158 -12.82 -29.40 -13.43
C ASN A 158 -13.54 -28.90 -14.70
N LEU A 159 -13.67 -27.58 -14.87
CA LEU A 159 -13.82 -26.83 -16.14
C LEU A 159 -14.13 -25.38 -15.67
N VAL A 160 -13.50 -24.28 -16.07
CA VAL A 160 -13.08 -23.84 -17.39
C VAL A 160 -12.00 -22.78 -17.17
N ARG A 161 -10.80 -23.04 -17.69
CA ARG A 161 -9.71 -22.08 -17.84
C ARG A 161 -10.00 -21.21 -19.08
N ALA A 162 -11.08 -20.42 -19.05
CA ALA A 162 -11.45 -19.49 -20.12
C ALA A 162 -12.62 -18.59 -19.68
N THR A 163 -12.30 -17.41 -19.21
CA THR A 163 -13.09 -16.18 -19.40
C THR A 163 -12.05 -15.07 -19.32
N ALA A 164 -11.43 -14.77 -20.46
CA ALA A 164 -11.81 -13.64 -21.30
C ALA A 164 -11.55 -12.33 -20.53
N GLY A 165 -10.48 -11.65 -20.95
CA GLY A 165 -9.97 -10.45 -20.33
C GLY A 165 -11.07 -9.46 -19.97
N VAL A 166 -11.32 -9.33 -18.67
CA VAL A 166 -11.90 -8.11 -18.14
C VAL A 166 -10.73 -7.14 -18.03
N VAL A 167 -10.34 -6.56 -19.16
CA VAL A 167 -9.65 -5.28 -19.12
C VAL A 167 -10.70 -4.35 -18.56
N VAL A 168 -10.64 -4.07 -17.26
CA VAL A 168 -11.39 -2.94 -16.71
C VAL A 168 -10.76 -1.73 -17.37
N ASP A 169 -11.44 -1.20 -18.36
CA ASP A 169 -11.07 -0.01 -19.11
C ASP A 169 -11.20 1.21 -18.18
N VAL A 170 -10.34 1.28 -17.15
CA VAL A 170 -10.22 2.42 -16.23
C VAL A 170 -9.34 3.52 -16.85
N ALA A 171 -8.76 3.27 -18.02
CA ALA A 171 -7.74 4.12 -18.62
C ALA A 171 -8.25 5.08 -19.72
N THR A 172 -9.52 5.00 -20.15
CA THR A 172 -10.01 5.75 -21.33
C THR A 172 -11.14 6.75 -21.06
N ALA A 173 -11.61 6.89 -19.82
CA ALA A 173 -12.70 7.82 -19.51
C ALA A 173 -12.30 9.32 -19.46
N PHE A 174 -11.01 9.65 -19.53
CA PHE A 174 -10.55 11.04 -19.37
C PHE A 174 -10.70 11.94 -20.60
N ALA A 175 -11.21 11.44 -21.73
CA ALA A 175 -11.21 12.19 -22.98
C ALA A 175 -12.54 12.92 -23.33
N ASP A 176 -13.68 12.61 -22.71
CA ASP A 176 -14.99 13.18 -23.13
C ASP A 176 -15.99 13.54 -21.99
N GLU A 177 -15.56 13.59 -20.72
CA GLU A 177 -16.48 13.26 -19.61
C GLU A 177 -17.38 14.36 -19.01
N PHE A 178 -17.31 15.63 -19.43
CA PHE A 178 -18.13 16.69 -18.80
C PHE A 178 -18.79 17.62 -19.84
N PRO A 179 -19.93 17.22 -20.44
CA PRO A 179 -20.68 18.11 -21.32
C PRO A 179 -21.11 19.36 -20.55
N ALA A 180 -20.83 20.53 -21.14
CA ALA A 180 -21.13 21.83 -20.53
C ALA A 180 -22.61 21.93 -20.12
N GLY A 181 -22.86 22.40 -18.90
CA GLY A 181 -24.20 22.62 -18.36
C GLY A 181 -24.84 21.42 -17.63
N LYS A 182 -24.17 20.26 -17.56
CA LYS A 182 -24.61 19.16 -16.68
C LYS A 182 -23.86 19.19 -15.34
N PRO A 183 -24.54 18.97 -14.21
CA PRO A 183 -23.86 18.80 -12.92
C PRO A 183 -22.86 17.64 -12.99
N VAL A 184 -21.64 17.88 -12.49
CA VAL A 184 -20.62 16.84 -12.37
C VAL A 184 -21.03 15.90 -11.24
N GLU A 185 -21.30 14.64 -11.58
CA GLU A 185 -21.50 13.61 -10.58
C GLU A 185 -20.14 13.18 -10.01
N PHE A 186 -20.07 13.09 -8.69
CA PHE A 186 -18.85 12.68 -7.99
C PHE A 186 -19.06 11.25 -7.51
N PRO A 187 -18.23 10.28 -7.94
CA PRO A 187 -18.36 8.89 -7.51
C PRO A 187 -18.24 8.77 -5.99
N GLU A 188 -19.05 7.90 -5.40
CA GLU A 188 -18.98 7.53 -3.98
C GLU A 188 -17.65 6.79 -3.73
N LEU A 189 -16.90 7.20 -2.71
CA LEU A 189 -15.62 6.58 -2.36
C LEU A 189 -15.75 5.77 -1.07
N GLU A 190 -15.09 4.62 -1.04
CA GLU A 190 -14.96 3.75 0.13
C GLU A 190 -13.48 3.65 0.53
N ALA A 191 -13.22 3.57 1.84
CA ALA A 191 -11.86 3.45 2.36
C ALA A 191 -11.36 2.00 2.26
N GLY A 192 -10.46 1.80 1.32
CA GLY A 192 -9.68 0.58 1.09
C GLY A 192 -8.56 0.36 2.12
N VAL A 193 -8.13 1.36 2.85
CA VAL A 193 -7.29 1.25 4.04
C VAL A 193 -7.65 2.49 4.83
N GLU A 194 -7.82 2.41 6.15
CA GLU A 194 -8.02 3.61 6.97
C GLU A 194 -7.23 3.49 8.26
N ILE A 195 -6.40 4.50 8.52
CA ILE A 195 -5.57 4.60 9.72
C ILE A 195 -5.89 5.96 10.36
N PRO A 196 -6.45 5.97 11.57
CA PRO A 196 -6.85 7.19 12.22
C PRO A 196 -5.63 7.94 12.80
N TRP A 197 -5.72 9.26 12.96
CA TRP A 197 -4.59 10.10 13.38
C TRP A 197 -4.04 9.72 14.77
N GLU A 198 -4.88 9.19 15.66
CA GLU A 198 -4.46 8.74 16.99
C GLU A 198 -3.47 7.57 16.93
N ALA A 199 -3.44 6.84 15.81
CA ALA A 199 -2.46 5.79 15.56
C ALA A 199 -1.10 6.34 15.11
N PHE A 200 -0.99 7.63 14.79
CA PHE A 200 0.20 8.20 14.19
C PHE A 200 1.20 8.59 15.27
N ARG A 201 2.46 8.27 15.01
CA ARG A 201 3.61 8.76 15.75
C ARG A 201 4.31 9.91 15.03
N SER A 202 4.49 9.80 13.72
CA SER A 202 5.04 10.88 12.90
C SER A 202 4.66 10.76 11.43
N VAL A 203 4.71 11.88 10.72
CA VAL A 203 4.54 11.97 9.27
C VAL A 203 5.68 12.84 8.74
N ASP A 204 6.55 12.24 7.93
CA ASP A 204 7.81 12.87 7.52
C ASP A 204 8.06 12.65 6.02
N VAL A 205 8.82 13.55 5.40
CA VAL A 205 9.31 13.38 4.02
C VAL A 205 10.79 13.02 4.06
N LEU A 206 11.10 11.80 3.62
CA LEU A 206 12.44 11.22 3.61
C LEU A 206 13.03 11.15 2.20
N PHE A 207 14.36 11.09 2.11
CA PHE A 207 15.08 10.76 0.89
C PHE A 207 15.70 9.38 0.99
N ASP A 208 15.84 8.71 -0.16
CA ASP A 208 16.74 7.56 -0.28
C ASP A 208 18.19 8.03 -0.12
N GLN A 209 18.91 7.43 0.83
CA GLN A 209 20.32 7.73 1.07
C GLN A 209 21.26 7.01 0.08
N ALA A 210 20.75 6.07 -0.72
CA ALA A 210 21.58 5.24 -1.58
C ALA A 210 22.19 5.97 -2.79
N ARG A 211 21.72 7.18 -3.14
CA ARG A 211 22.18 7.89 -4.35
C ARG A 211 23.03 9.13 -4.04
N PRO A 212 24.18 9.30 -4.73
CA PRO A 212 25.12 10.37 -4.45
C PRO A 212 24.66 11.76 -4.93
N LEU A 213 23.76 11.81 -5.92
CA LEU A 213 23.26 13.08 -6.49
C LEU A 213 21.87 13.43 -5.94
N PRO A 214 21.69 14.58 -5.27
CA PRO A 214 20.42 14.98 -4.67
C PRO A 214 19.23 15.03 -5.65
N GLU A 215 19.48 15.38 -6.91
CA GLU A 215 18.44 15.51 -7.94
C GLU A 215 17.82 14.18 -8.35
N HIS A 216 18.53 13.07 -8.13
CA HIS A 216 18.07 11.72 -8.46
C HIS A 216 17.65 10.92 -7.23
N GLN A 217 17.71 11.49 -6.03
CA GLN A 217 17.25 10.81 -4.82
C GLN A 217 15.74 10.66 -4.85
N HIS A 218 15.27 9.44 -4.61
CA HIS A 218 13.85 9.19 -4.42
C HIS A 218 13.39 9.84 -3.11
N CYS A 219 12.19 10.41 -3.12
CA CYS A 219 11.56 10.98 -1.94
C CYS A 219 10.32 10.18 -1.57
N TYR A 220 10.11 10.02 -0.26
CA TYR A 220 9.04 9.21 0.30
C TYR A 220 8.28 9.99 1.36
N LEU A 221 6.96 9.87 1.37
CA LEU A 221 6.16 10.18 2.53
C LEU A 221 6.21 8.97 3.46
N GLN A 222 6.81 9.13 4.63
CA GLN A 222 6.83 8.13 5.67
C GLN A 222 5.77 8.47 6.72
N VAL A 223 4.89 7.51 7.00
CA VAL A 223 3.95 7.56 8.12
C VAL A 223 4.37 6.49 9.11
N VAL A 224 4.77 6.91 10.31
CA VAL A 224 5.13 6.03 11.42
C VAL A 224 3.96 5.97 12.39
N LEU A 225 3.62 4.76 12.82
CA LEU A 225 2.53 4.47 13.75
C LEU A 225 3.04 4.32 15.19
N ALA A 226 2.11 4.30 16.14
CA ALA A 226 2.39 4.24 17.57
C ALA A 226 3.22 3.01 17.98
N ASP A 227 3.04 1.87 17.31
CA ASP A 227 3.80 0.63 17.55
C ASP A 227 5.16 0.57 16.83
N GLY A 228 5.57 1.66 16.16
CA GLY A 228 6.80 1.76 15.38
C GLY A 228 6.71 1.13 13.99
N SER A 229 5.58 0.53 13.61
CA SER A 229 5.31 0.14 12.23
C SER A 229 4.92 1.34 11.37
N GLY A 230 4.84 1.17 10.06
CA GLY A 230 4.43 2.27 9.20
C GLY A 230 4.42 1.96 7.71
N LEU A 231 4.22 3.03 6.94
CA LEU A 231 4.18 2.99 5.48
C LEU A 231 5.15 4.03 4.91
N ARG A 232 5.82 3.68 3.80
CA ARG A 232 6.49 4.66 2.93
C ARG A 232 5.80 4.66 1.57
N LEU A 233 5.42 5.85 1.12
CA LEU A 233 4.80 6.10 -0.18
C LEU A 233 5.78 6.89 -1.05
N SER A 234 6.15 6.35 -2.21
CA SER A 234 7.01 7.05 -3.16
C SER A 234 6.31 8.30 -3.73
N LEU A 235 6.97 9.46 -3.64
CA LEU A 235 6.45 10.76 -4.08
C LEU A 235 7.05 11.22 -5.41
N GLY A 236 8.19 10.65 -5.81
CA GLY A 236 8.96 11.09 -6.97
C GLY A 236 10.45 11.24 -6.64
N ARG A 237 11.13 12.14 -7.34
CA ARG A 237 12.58 12.35 -7.21
C ARG A 237 12.92 13.82 -7.01
N GLY A 238 14.00 14.05 -6.26
CA GLY A 238 14.65 15.35 -6.13
C GLY A 238 14.06 16.25 -5.04
N PRO A 239 14.78 17.34 -4.71
CA PRO A 239 14.47 18.22 -3.58
C PRO A 239 13.19 19.02 -3.77
N VAL A 240 12.86 19.43 -5.00
CA VAL A 240 11.65 20.21 -5.30
C VAL A 240 10.38 19.45 -4.92
N VAL A 241 10.31 18.16 -5.25
CA VAL A 241 9.16 17.31 -4.91
C VAL A 241 9.05 17.14 -3.40
N ALA A 242 10.18 16.92 -2.73
CA ALA A 242 10.20 16.77 -1.28
C ALA A 242 9.76 18.06 -0.56
N ASP A 243 10.20 19.23 -1.01
CA ASP A 243 9.83 20.51 -0.41
C ASP A 243 8.35 20.86 -0.64
N LEU A 244 7.83 20.53 -1.83
CA LEU A 244 6.40 20.64 -2.12
C LEU A 244 5.59 19.74 -1.16
N ALA A 245 6.00 18.49 -1.00
CA ALA A 245 5.34 17.55 -0.11
C ALA A 245 5.41 17.98 1.36
N ARG A 246 6.54 18.54 1.82
CA ARG A 246 6.69 19.09 3.18
C ARG A 246 5.70 20.23 3.43
N LYS A 247 5.58 21.17 2.49
CA LYS A 247 4.62 22.28 2.59
C LYS A 247 3.18 21.81 2.67
N TRP A 248 2.85 20.78 1.89
CA TRP A 248 1.54 20.15 1.88
C TRP A 248 1.19 19.49 3.22
N ILE A 249 2.09 18.70 3.80
CA ILE A 249 1.82 18.02 5.08
C ILE A 249 1.87 18.97 6.28
N SER A 250 2.59 20.09 6.20
CA SER A 250 2.64 21.07 7.30
C SER A 250 1.40 21.96 7.39
N GLY A 251 0.44 21.84 6.46
CA GLY A 251 -0.78 22.66 6.43
C GLY A 251 -0.51 24.14 6.19
N GLY A 252 0.50 24.44 5.36
CA GLY A 252 0.91 25.82 5.02
C GLY A 252 -0.17 26.65 4.31
#